data_AF-A0A5B7SX07-F1
#
_entry.id   AF-A0A5B7SX07-F1
#
_cell.length_a   1.000
_cell.length_b   1.000
_cell.length_c   1.000
_cell.angle_alpha   90.00
_cell.angle_beta   90.00
_cell.angle_gamma   90.00
#
_symmetry.space_group_name_H-M   'P 1'
#
loop_
_entity.id
_entity.type
_entity.pdbx_description
1 polymer ?
#
loop_
_entity_poly.entity_id
_entity_poly.type
_entity_poly.pdbx_seq_one_letter_code
_entity_poly.pdbx_strand_id
1 'polypeptide(L)'
;METNWLINGDELVNWDTSNVTTTANMFNNCRSLVRLDISKWKKDNITDIGSMFKNCRVITQIDGLSDWDTSNVTNMNSTFYYTQMDSIPGISNWNTSNVTNMASLFWGCSKLKTLDLSNWDTSKVTNMSYMFAYDFALDEDGLKGLQNFNTSNVTNMSYMFSNKVGFKTLDLSSFDTSKVTNMNSMFSVNDNPIKIIGNFNTSQVKNMGSMFSETGNFDLSELNIADWDTSKVTAVNMLFMNSDMQNLDFVKNWDMSSVTNFGNTFNNSKVVKLDLSNWNTRKASSMDFFLNGTSQLWSITLGPNTVIKGNNTFTEHEQGSVIIDADHPGYTAISPKWQEVSADNGGTEHKPLGDLYDSKEILNDYSVQGQPIKTFVWQQQEYRRMSLSVPDIDFGTIGGFEGVYQRKNNDPVTITKYSYPTTDVNYKLLVSMAHPLQTEDGNNTLPGTLIFRDDKGNDTSLENSVPIYTGTIGNETKNLIWDKKRGIMLRLDDKNVVNGNYSTTLNWELTDSL
;
A
#
# COMPACT_ATOMS: atom_id res chain seq x y z
N MET A 1 8.56 -6.32 -46.32
CA MET A 1 7.79 -6.13 -47.55
C MET A 1 6.34 -6.33 -47.18
N GLU A 2 5.48 -5.33 -47.33
CA GLU A 2 4.02 -5.53 -47.14
C GLU A 2 3.51 -6.39 -48.31
N THR A 3 3.25 -7.67 -48.04
CA THR A 3 2.70 -8.60 -49.02
C THR A 3 1.21 -8.36 -49.18
N ASN A 4 0.84 -7.37 -50.00
CA ASN A 4 -0.55 -7.05 -50.36
C ASN A 4 -1.11 -7.96 -51.48
N TRP A 5 -0.43 -9.06 -51.84
CA TRP A 5 -0.77 -9.88 -53.00
C TRP A 5 -1.60 -11.13 -52.67
N LEU A 6 -1.47 -11.71 -51.47
CA LEU A 6 -2.14 -12.96 -51.11
C LEU A 6 -3.42 -12.67 -50.32
N ILE A 7 -4.56 -12.64 -51.01
CA ILE A 7 -5.88 -12.38 -50.41
C ILE A 7 -6.60 -13.69 -50.04
N ASN A 8 -6.76 -14.60 -51.00
CA ASN A 8 -7.32 -15.94 -50.78
C ASN A 8 -6.24 -16.92 -51.22
N GLY A 9 -5.57 -17.60 -50.29
CA GLY A 9 -4.45 -18.50 -50.57
C GLY A 9 -4.82 -19.79 -51.33
N ASP A 10 -5.90 -19.78 -52.10
CA ASP A 10 -6.45 -20.93 -52.83
C ASP A 10 -5.46 -21.49 -53.85
N GLU A 11 -4.59 -20.64 -54.41
CA GLU A 11 -3.52 -21.04 -55.32
C GLU A 11 -2.43 -21.90 -54.66
N LEU A 12 -2.34 -21.87 -53.33
CA LEU A 12 -1.33 -22.58 -52.55
C LEU A 12 -1.78 -24.01 -52.17
N VAL A 13 -3.05 -24.36 -52.44
CA VAL A 13 -3.62 -25.63 -51.98
C VAL A 13 -2.83 -26.85 -52.47
N ASN A 14 -2.25 -26.79 -53.68
CA ASN A 14 -1.52 -27.92 -54.29
C ASN A 14 0.00 -27.85 -54.11
N TRP A 15 0.53 -27.02 -53.20
CA TRP A 15 1.96 -27.02 -52.89
C TRP A 15 2.42 -28.38 -52.35
N ASP A 16 3.52 -28.90 -52.91
CA ASP A 16 4.18 -30.09 -52.37
C ASP A 16 5.00 -29.71 -51.13
N THR A 17 4.44 -29.99 -49.96
CA THR A 17 5.04 -29.73 -48.65
C THR A 17 5.67 -30.98 -48.03
N SER A 18 5.84 -32.07 -48.79
CA SER A 18 6.32 -33.36 -48.27
C SER A 18 7.67 -33.30 -47.55
N ASN A 19 8.55 -32.38 -47.95
CA ASN A 19 9.89 -32.19 -47.36
C ASN A 19 9.96 -30.97 -46.43
N VAL A 20 8.84 -30.29 -46.16
CA VAL A 20 8.83 -29.09 -45.31
C VAL A 20 8.86 -29.52 -43.85
N THR A 21 9.88 -29.06 -43.13
CA THR A 21 10.06 -29.31 -41.69
C THR A 21 9.67 -28.11 -40.83
N THR A 22 9.52 -26.93 -41.42
CA THR A 22 9.09 -25.71 -40.73
C THR A 22 8.20 -24.86 -41.63
N THR A 23 7.10 -24.38 -41.06
CA THR A 23 6.24 -23.34 -41.63
C THR A 23 6.33 -22.04 -40.83
N ALA A 24 7.34 -21.93 -39.97
CA ALA A 24 7.52 -20.77 -39.13
C ALA A 24 7.62 -19.49 -39.98
N ASN A 25 6.89 -18.46 -39.58
CA ASN A 25 6.76 -17.17 -40.26
C ASN A 25 6.22 -17.21 -41.72
N MET A 26 5.74 -18.34 -42.23
CA MET A 26 5.38 -18.49 -43.64
C MET A 26 4.38 -17.44 -44.14
N PHE A 27 3.38 -17.07 -43.32
CA PHE A 27 2.40 -16.03 -43.61
C PHE A 27 2.48 -14.84 -42.63
N ASN A 28 3.62 -14.66 -41.95
CA ASN A 28 3.76 -13.57 -41.00
C ASN A 28 3.61 -12.20 -41.69
N ASN A 29 2.73 -11.35 -41.16
CA ASN A 29 2.33 -10.07 -41.71
C ASN A 29 1.60 -10.12 -43.07
N CYS A 30 1.01 -11.26 -43.45
CA CYS A 30 0.07 -11.31 -44.57
C CYS A 30 -1.27 -10.64 -44.18
N ARG A 31 -1.26 -9.31 -44.07
CA ARG A 31 -2.37 -8.48 -43.57
C ARG A 31 -3.60 -8.46 -44.48
N SER A 32 -3.48 -8.95 -45.72
CA SER A 32 -4.57 -9.06 -46.68
C SER A 32 -5.14 -10.47 -46.79
N LEU A 33 -4.53 -11.47 -46.14
CA LEU A 33 -4.94 -12.88 -46.23
C LEU A 33 -6.25 -13.08 -45.46
N VAL A 34 -7.33 -13.37 -46.18
CA VAL A 34 -8.67 -13.61 -45.64
C VAL A 34 -8.90 -15.10 -45.38
N ARG A 35 -8.46 -15.95 -46.31
CA ARG A 35 -8.62 -17.41 -46.25
C ARG A 35 -7.39 -18.13 -46.77
N LEU A 36 -7.09 -19.29 -46.19
CA LEU A 36 -6.05 -20.20 -46.68
C LEU A 36 -6.57 -21.65 -46.65
N ASP A 37 -6.27 -22.44 -47.67
CA ASP A 37 -6.54 -23.88 -47.68
C ASP A 37 -5.24 -24.68 -47.63
N ILE A 38 -5.01 -25.39 -46.52
CA ILE A 38 -3.86 -26.28 -46.31
C ILE A 38 -4.28 -27.76 -46.29
N SER A 39 -5.49 -28.09 -46.74
CA SER A 39 -6.06 -29.45 -46.67
C SER A 39 -5.19 -30.50 -47.37
N LYS A 40 -4.63 -30.16 -48.53
CA LYS A 40 -3.78 -31.08 -49.32
C LYS A 40 -2.29 -31.04 -48.97
N TRP A 41 -1.87 -30.14 -48.09
CA TRP A 41 -0.47 -30.09 -47.65
C TRP A 41 -0.11 -31.36 -46.90
N LYS A 42 1.12 -31.85 -47.11
CA LYS A 42 1.75 -32.90 -46.32
C LYS A 42 2.42 -32.26 -45.13
N LYS A 43 1.85 -32.51 -43.94
CA LYS A 43 2.17 -31.75 -42.73
C LYS A 43 2.88 -32.58 -41.66
N ASP A 44 3.03 -33.89 -41.90
CA ASP A 44 3.51 -34.89 -40.95
C ASP A 44 4.96 -34.63 -40.49
N ASN A 45 5.78 -33.96 -41.32
CA ASN A 45 7.19 -33.67 -41.02
C ASN A 45 7.41 -32.30 -40.35
N ILE A 46 6.36 -31.49 -40.16
CA ILE A 46 6.49 -30.13 -39.65
C ILE A 46 6.70 -30.16 -38.14
N THR A 47 7.82 -29.59 -37.67
CA THR A 47 8.17 -29.53 -36.25
C THR A 47 8.04 -28.14 -35.64
N ASP A 48 7.96 -27.09 -36.47
CA ASP A 48 7.88 -25.69 -36.04
C ASP A 48 6.87 -24.91 -36.88
N ILE A 49 5.81 -24.43 -36.22
CA ILE A 49 4.74 -23.61 -36.80
C ILE A 49 4.74 -22.17 -36.23
N GLY A 50 5.80 -21.81 -35.52
CA GLY A 50 5.93 -20.54 -34.82
C GLY A 50 5.68 -19.33 -35.72
N SER A 51 4.80 -18.44 -35.29
CA SER A 51 4.43 -17.22 -36.01
C SER A 51 3.89 -17.45 -37.43
N MET A 52 3.41 -18.66 -37.78
CA MET A 52 2.97 -18.98 -39.14
C MET A 52 1.91 -17.99 -39.65
N PHE A 53 0.93 -17.61 -38.84
CA PHE A 53 -0.13 -16.64 -39.19
C PHE A 53 -0.07 -15.34 -38.38
N LYS A 54 1.10 -15.02 -37.82
CA LYS A 54 1.30 -13.82 -37.00
C LYS A 54 0.94 -12.57 -37.78
N ASN A 55 0.13 -11.67 -37.21
CA ASN A 55 -0.34 -10.44 -37.83
C ASN A 55 -1.13 -10.62 -39.15
N CYS A 56 -1.72 -11.79 -39.40
CA CYS A 56 -2.74 -11.96 -40.44
C CYS A 56 -4.07 -11.32 -39.98
N ARG A 57 -4.11 -9.98 -39.94
CA ARG A 57 -5.15 -9.18 -39.29
C ARG A 57 -6.54 -9.22 -39.95
N VAL A 58 -6.72 -9.99 -41.01
CA VAL A 58 -8.03 -10.16 -41.67
C VAL A 58 -8.36 -11.63 -41.92
N ILE A 59 -7.51 -12.56 -41.46
CA ILE A 59 -7.75 -13.99 -41.69
C ILE A 59 -8.92 -14.45 -40.83
N THR A 60 -9.91 -15.08 -41.46
CA THR A 60 -11.11 -15.59 -40.81
C THR A 60 -11.31 -17.09 -41.02
N GLN A 61 -10.55 -17.73 -41.92
CA GLN A 61 -10.70 -19.16 -42.20
C GLN A 61 -9.38 -19.80 -42.63
N ILE A 62 -9.08 -20.97 -42.06
CA ILE A 62 -8.01 -21.86 -42.51
C ILE A 62 -8.57 -23.27 -42.65
N ASP A 63 -8.66 -23.78 -43.88
CA ASP A 63 -9.15 -25.14 -44.14
C ASP A 63 -8.03 -26.16 -43.97
N GLY A 64 -8.37 -27.33 -43.44
CA GLY A 64 -7.41 -28.43 -43.22
C GLY A 64 -6.68 -28.41 -41.88
N LEU A 65 -7.05 -27.53 -40.94
CA LEU A 65 -6.53 -27.54 -39.57
C LEU A 65 -6.99 -28.77 -38.77
N SER A 66 -8.24 -29.22 -38.97
CA SER A 66 -8.86 -30.28 -38.15
C SER A 66 -8.25 -31.67 -38.32
N ASP A 67 -7.66 -31.93 -39.49
CA ASP A 67 -7.04 -33.20 -39.85
C ASP A 67 -5.50 -33.12 -39.78
N TRP A 68 -4.94 -32.04 -39.21
CA TRP A 68 -3.50 -31.89 -39.07
C TRP A 68 -2.98 -32.69 -37.89
N ASP A 69 -2.20 -33.74 -38.17
CA ASP A 69 -1.35 -34.40 -37.16
C ASP A 69 -0.22 -33.47 -36.71
N THR A 70 -0.36 -32.87 -35.52
CA THR A 70 0.66 -32.01 -34.91
C THR A 70 1.60 -32.75 -33.96
N SER A 71 1.61 -34.09 -33.96
CA SER A 71 2.40 -34.89 -33.01
C SER A 71 3.91 -34.61 -33.05
N ASN A 72 4.44 -34.15 -34.18
CA ASN A 72 5.84 -33.78 -34.33
C ASN A 72 6.15 -32.30 -34.02
N VAL A 73 5.13 -31.48 -33.76
CA VAL A 73 5.32 -30.04 -33.50
C VAL A 73 5.87 -29.83 -32.09
N THR A 74 6.94 -29.04 -32.01
CA THR A 74 7.66 -28.71 -30.76
C THR A 74 7.57 -27.23 -30.40
N ASN A 75 7.32 -26.36 -31.39
CA ASN A 75 7.17 -24.92 -31.21
C ASN A 75 5.91 -24.40 -31.91
N MET A 76 5.06 -23.70 -31.16
CA MET A 76 3.82 -23.10 -31.65
C MET A 76 3.70 -21.61 -31.28
N ASN A 77 4.79 -20.96 -30.87
CA ASN A 77 4.73 -19.60 -30.36
C ASN A 77 4.14 -18.62 -31.38
N SER A 78 3.25 -17.72 -30.93
CA SER A 78 2.64 -16.67 -31.78
C SER A 78 1.93 -17.14 -33.05
N THR A 79 1.56 -18.42 -33.18
CA THR A 79 0.99 -18.97 -34.43
C THR A 79 -0.24 -18.20 -34.90
N PHE A 80 -1.16 -17.84 -33.99
CA PHE A 80 -2.40 -17.13 -34.28
C PHE A 80 -2.40 -15.67 -33.80
N TYR A 81 -1.25 -15.13 -33.39
CA TYR A 81 -1.08 -13.77 -32.90
C TYR A 81 -1.74 -12.71 -33.82
N TYR A 82 -2.63 -11.89 -33.27
CA TYR A 82 -3.44 -10.89 -33.99
C TYR A 82 -4.17 -11.42 -35.24
N THR A 83 -4.68 -12.66 -35.20
CA THR A 83 -5.64 -13.14 -36.19
C THR A 83 -7.07 -12.67 -35.87
N GLN A 84 -8.01 -12.85 -36.79
CA GLN A 84 -9.40 -12.36 -36.66
C GLN A 84 -10.44 -13.50 -36.76
N MET A 85 -10.02 -14.73 -36.55
CA MET A 85 -10.91 -15.89 -36.48
C MET A 85 -11.74 -15.84 -35.19
N ASP A 86 -13.01 -16.21 -35.27
CA ASP A 86 -13.91 -16.29 -34.10
C ASP A 86 -13.82 -17.62 -33.34
N SER A 87 -13.27 -18.62 -34.00
CA SER A 87 -13.00 -19.98 -33.53
C SER A 87 -11.86 -20.55 -34.37
N ILE A 88 -11.12 -21.53 -33.84
CA ILE A 88 -10.06 -22.22 -34.60
C ILE A 88 -10.50 -23.67 -34.82
N PRO A 89 -10.99 -24.02 -36.02
CA PRO A 89 -11.55 -25.34 -36.29
C PRO A 89 -10.55 -26.47 -36.00
N GLY A 90 -11.00 -27.45 -35.21
CA GLY A 90 -10.27 -28.68 -34.94
C GLY A 90 -9.02 -28.52 -34.06
N ILE A 91 -8.81 -27.36 -33.43
CA ILE A 91 -7.69 -27.14 -32.52
C ILE A 91 -7.66 -28.11 -31.32
N SER A 92 -8.83 -28.62 -30.93
CA SER A 92 -8.96 -29.65 -29.89
C SER A 92 -8.42 -31.02 -30.32
N ASN A 93 -8.16 -31.25 -31.61
CA ASN A 93 -7.56 -32.49 -32.12
C ASN A 93 -6.03 -32.43 -32.16
N TRP A 94 -5.43 -31.25 -31.93
CA TRP A 94 -3.99 -31.09 -31.99
C TRP A 94 -3.31 -31.88 -30.87
N ASN A 95 -2.33 -32.69 -31.24
CA ASN A 95 -1.43 -33.33 -30.30
C ASN A 95 -0.34 -32.34 -29.90
N THR A 96 -0.36 -31.88 -28.65
CA THR A 96 0.60 -30.91 -28.10
C THR A 96 1.65 -31.54 -27.18
N SER A 97 1.69 -32.87 -27.07
CA SER A 97 2.55 -33.60 -26.12
C SER A 97 4.06 -33.39 -26.33
N ASN A 98 4.49 -32.84 -27.47
CA ASN A 98 5.87 -32.48 -27.78
C ASN A 98 6.14 -30.97 -27.76
N VAL A 99 5.11 -30.14 -27.56
CA VAL A 99 5.22 -28.69 -27.58
C VAL A 99 5.89 -28.19 -26.30
N THR A 100 6.90 -27.35 -26.46
CA THR A 100 7.65 -26.76 -25.34
C THR A 100 7.41 -25.25 -25.19
N ASN A 101 6.91 -24.58 -26.23
CA ASN A 101 6.71 -23.13 -26.25
C ASN A 101 5.35 -22.75 -26.86
N MET A 102 4.51 -22.12 -26.04
CA MET A 102 3.17 -21.60 -26.40
C MET A 102 3.08 -20.08 -26.23
N ALA A 103 4.22 -19.39 -26.12
CA ALA A 103 4.24 -17.94 -25.88
C ALA A 103 3.47 -17.17 -26.96
N SER A 104 2.58 -16.28 -26.52
CA SER A 104 1.75 -15.41 -27.33
C SER A 104 0.89 -16.13 -28.39
N LEU A 105 0.59 -17.42 -28.20
CA LEU A 105 -0.06 -18.25 -29.21
C LEU A 105 -1.36 -17.63 -29.76
N PHE A 106 -2.21 -17.10 -28.88
CA PHE A 106 -3.47 -16.45 -29.25
C PHE A 106 -3.47 -14.94 -29.02
N TRP A 107 -2.35 -14.34 -28.61
CA TRP A 107 -2.30 -12.93 -28.24
C TRP A 107 -2.96 -11.98 -29.24
N GLY A 108 -3.93 -11.20 -28.75
CA GLY A 108 -4.65 -10.20 -29.53
C GLY A 108 -5.62 -10.76 -30.55
N CYS A 109 -6.07 -12.01 -30.41
CA CYS A 109 -7.16 -12.59 -31.19
C CYS A 109 -8.51 -11.99 -30.75
N SER A 110 -8.70 -10.70 -30.98
CA SER A 110 -9.80 -9.90 -30.43
C SER A 110 -11.22 -10.35 -30.83
N LYS A 111 -11.35 -11.28 -31.79
CA LYS A 111 -12.63 -11.85 -32.23
C LYS A 111 -12.85 -13.29 -31.76
N LEU A 112 -11.84 -13.93 -31.18
CA LEU A 112 -11.89 -15.33 -30.74
C LEU A 112 -12.88 -15.45 -29.58
N LYS A 113 -14.00 -16.14 -29.83
CA LYS A 113 -15.09 -16.36 -28.87
C LYS A 113 -15.06 -17.75 -28.26
N THR A 114 -14.57 -18.73 -29.02
CA THR A 114 -14.56 -20.13 -28.58
C THR A 114 -13.21 -20.76 -28.87
N LEU A 115 -12.68 -21.44 -27.87
CA LEU A 115 -11.39 -22.10 -27.91
C LEU A 115 -11.45 -23.34 -27.01
N ASP A 116 -11.45 -24.52 -27.64
CA ASP A 116 -11.47 -25.79 -26.91
C ASP A 116 -10.08 -26.42 -26.90
N LEU A 117 -9.44 -26.37 -25.72
CA LEU A 117 -8.11 -26.92 -25.45
C LEU A 117 -8.18 -28.18 -24.58
N SER A 118 -9.35 -28.81 -24.45
CA SER A 118 -9.58 -29.88 -23.45
C SER A 118 -8.67 -31.11 -23.61
N ASN A 119 -8.17 -31.38 -24.81
CA ASN A 119 -7.28 -32.52 -25.11
C ASN A 119 -5.80 -32.14 -25.16
N TRP A 120 -5.44 -30.89 -24.84
CA TRP A 120 -4.06 -30.43 -24.92
C TRP A 120 -3.24 -31.02 -23.77
N ASP A 121 -2.13 -31.67 -24.12
CA ASP A 121 -1.07 -32.02 -23.18
C ASP A 121 -0.06 -30.88 -23.13
N THR A 122 -0.05 -30.14 -22.01
CA THR A 122 0.89 -29.02 -21.79
C THR A 122 2.07 -29.42 -20.90
N SER A 123 2.25 -30.70 -20.59
CA SER A 123 3.22 -31.18 -19.59
C SER A 123 4.68 -30.84 -19.91
N LYS A 124 5.03 -30.58 -21.17
CA LYS A 124 6.38 -30.16 -21.59
C LYS A 124 6.54 -28.65 -21.80
N VAL A 125 5.46 -27.88 -21.68
CA VAL A 125 5.48 -26.44 -21.95
C VAL A 125 6.23 -25.72 -20.84
N THR A 126 7.19 -24.87 -21.23
CA THR A 126 7.99 -24.07 -20.30
C THR A 126 7.66 -22.58 -20.33
N ASN A 127 6.98 -22.11 -21.38
CA ASN A 127 6.64 -20.72 -21.60
C ASN A 127 5.20 -20.57 -22.12
N MET A 128 4.37 -19.86 -21.36
CA MET A 128 2.98 -19.49 -21.68
C MET A 128 2.76 -17.97 -21.64
N SER A 129 3.84 -17.17 -21.71
CA SER A 129 3.72 -15.72 -21.62
C SER A 129 2.80 -15.16 -22.72
N TYR A 130 1.98 -14.17 -22.38
CA TYR A 130 1.03 -13.52 -23.28
C TYR A 130 -0.02 -14.44 -23.95
N MET A 131 -0.14 -15.72 -23.57
CA MET A 131 -0.88 -16.72 -24.35
C MET A 131 -2.32 -16.29 -24.69
N PHE A 132 -3.02 -15.67 -23.74
CA PHE A 132 -4.41 -15.22 -23.88
C PHE A 132 -4.57 -13.69 -23.72
N ALA A 133 -3.50 -12.92 -23.82
CA ALA A 133 -3.58 -11.47 -23.58
C ALA A 133 -4.21 -10.72 -24.77
N TYR A 134 -5.00 -9.69 -24.46
CA TYR A 134 -5.85 -8.92 -25.37
C TYR A 134 -6.85 -9.72 -26.21
N ASP A 135 -7.30 -10.88 -25.73
CA ASP A 135 -8.33 -11.72 -26.36
C ASP A 135 -9.74 -11.30 -25.93
N PHE A 136 -10.14 -10.08 -26.29
CA PHE A 136 -11.30 -9.37 -25.73
C PHE A 136 -12.68 -10.02 -25.90
N ALA A 137 -12.80 -11.05 -26.74
CA ALA A 137 -14.05 -11.76 -26.99
C ALA A 137 -14.11 -13.14 -26.31
N LEU A 138 -13.02 -13.57 -25.68
CA LEU A 138 -12.91 -14.84 -24.98
C LEU A 138 -13.31 -14.66 -23.52
N ASP A 139 -14.15 -15.55 -23.01
CA ASP A 139 -14.66 -15.55 -21.63
C ASP A 139 -14.61 -16.97 -21.02
N GLU A 140 -15.14 -17.12 -19.80
CA GLU A 140 -15.15 -18.40 -19.08
C GLU A 140 -15.90 -19.54 -19.80
N ASP A 141 -16.91 -19.23 -20.62
CA ASP A 141 -17.69 -20.22 -21.37
C ASP A 141 -17.01 -20.58 -22.70
N GLY A 142 -16.31 -19.61 -23.28
CA GLY A 142 -15.58 -19.72 -24.53
C GLY A 142 -14.27 -20.51 -24.42
N LEU A 143 -13.56 -20.42 -23.29
CA LEU A 143 -12.29 -21.09 -23.05
C LEU A 143 -12.47 -22.42 -22.32
N LYS A 144 -12.39 -23.54 -23.04
CA LYS A 144 -12.50 -24.89 -22.47
C LYS A 144 -11.15 -25.57 -22.30
N GLY A 145 -11.01 -26.35 -21.25
CA GLY A 145 -9.83 -27.18 -21.01
C GLY A 145 -8.73 -26.50 -20.20
N LEU A 146 -8.91 -25.25 -19.77
CA LEU A 146 -7.95 -24.52 -18.94
C LEU A 146 -7.59 -25.31 -17.67
N GLN A 147 -8.57 -25.99 -17.07
CA GLN A 147 -8.40 -26.83 -15.89
C GLN A 147 -7.58 -28.11 -16.12
N ASN A 148 -7.35 -28.49 -17.38
CA ASN A 148 -6.55 -29.67 -17.74
C ASN A 148 -5.07 -29.34 -17.97
N PHE A 149 -4.70 -28.05 -17.92
CA PHE A 149 -3.32 -27.64 -18.15
C PHE A 149 -2.40 -28.19 -17.06
N ASN A 150 -1.39 -28.93 -17.48
CA ASN A 150 -0.24 -29.24 -16.63
C ASN A 150 0.78 -28.11 -16.76
N THR A 151 0.90 -27.27 -15.74
CA THR A 151 1.83 -26.13 -15.72
C THR A 151 3.10 -26.38 -14.90
N SER A 152 3.33 -27.62 -14.44
CA SER A 152 4.46 -27.98 -13.54
C SER A 152 5.86 -27.76 -14.12
N ASN A 153 5.97 -27.48 -15.41
CA ASN A 153 7.22 -27.11 -16.10
C ASN A 153 7.26 -25.65 -16.57
N VAL A 154 6.18 -24.89 -16.39
CA VAL A 154 6.08 -23.50 -16.82
C VAL A 154 6.93 -22.62 -15.90
N THR A 155 7.78 -21.81 -16.52
CA THR A 155 8.68 -20.88 -15.82
C THR A 155 8.30 -19.41 -16.06
N ASN A 156 7.51 -19.14 -17.10
CA ASN A 156 7.09 -17.80 -17.48
C ASN A 156 5.59 -17.76 -17.82
N MET A 157 4.84 -16.97 -17.03
CA MET A 157 3.41 -16.68 -17.20
C MET A 157 3.15 -15.17 -17.36
N SER A 158 4.19 -14.37 -17.68
CA SER A 158 4.04 -12.92 -17.79
C SER A 158 2.95 -12.56 -18.81
N TYR A 159 2.08 -11.61 -18.48
CA TYR A 159 0.97 -11.15 -19.31
C TYR A 159 -0.06 -12.20 -19.73
N MET A 160 -0.02 -13.44 -19.20
CA MET A 160 -0.84 -14.54 -19.74
C MET A 160 -2.34 -14.21 -19.80
N PHE A 161 -2.87 -13.49 -18.82
CA PHE A 161 -4.26 -13.05 -18.71
C PHE A 161 -4.39 -11.52 -18.62
N SER A 162 -3.48 -10.77 -19.26
CA SER A 162 -3.61 -9.32 -19.36
C SER A 162 -4.68 -8.97 -20.41
N ASN A 163 -5.91 -8.76 -19.96
CA ASN A 163 -7.09 -8.64 -20.81
C ASN A 163 -7.97 -7.50 -20.36
N LYS A 164 -8.67 -6.85 -21.28
CA LYS A 164 -9.56 -5.72 -20.95
C LYS A 164 -11.01 -6.15 -20.65
N VAL A 165 -11.45 -7.28 -21.21
CA VAL A 165 -12.85 -7.71 -21.24
C VAL A 165 -12.92 -9.23 -21.36
N GLY A 166 -13.84 -9.89 -20.65
CA GLY A 166 -14.20 -11.30 -20.86
C GLY A 166 -14.59 -12.03 -19.58
N PHE A 167 -13.60 -12.31 -18.73
CA PHE A 167 -13.77 -13.20 -17.58
C PHE A 167 -14.45 -12.52 -16.39
N LYS A 168 -15.48 -13.16 -15.84
CA LYS A 168 -15.98 -12.82 -14.49
C LYS A 168 -15.29 -13.64 -13.41
N THR A 169 -15.01 -14.90 -13.72
CA THR A 169 -14.25 -15.81 -12.86
C THR A 169 -13.15 -16.46 -13.68
N LEU A 170 -11.94 -16.47 -13.14
CA LEU A 170 -10.80 -17.17 -13.70
C LEU A 170 -10.33 -18.23 -12.70
N ASP A 171 -10.70 -19.48 -12.96
CA ASP A 171 -10.30 -20.63 -12.14
C ASP A 171 -8.96 -21.20 -12.61
N LEU A 172 -7.94 -20.97 -11.79
CA LEU A 172 -6.56 -21.43 -11.99
C LEU A 172 -6.15 -22.42 -10.88
N SER A 173 -7.11 -23.09 -10.23
CA SER A 173 -6.86 -24.04 -9.14
C SER A 173 -5.98 -25.23 -9.54
N SER A 174 -5.98 -25.60 -10.83
CA SER A 174 -5.15 -26.67 -11.40
C SER A 174 -3.70 -26.24 -11.70
N PHE A 175 -3.39 -24.95 -11.67
CA PHE A 175 -2.08 -24.44 -12.06
C PHE A 175 -1.04 -24.73 -10.97
N ASP A 176 -0.09 -25.61 -11.28
CA ASP A 176 1.17 -25.71 -10.53
C ASP A 176 2.10 -24.56 -10.95
N THR A 177 2.29 -23.60 -10.05
CA THR A 177 3.18 -22.45 -10.26
C THR A 177 4.56 -22.61 -9.60
N SER A 178 4.89 -23.79 -9.08
CA SER A 178 6.10 -24.01 -8.26
C SER A 178 7.43 -23.73 -8.95
N LYS A 179 7.46 -23.73 -10.29
CA LYS A 179 8.63 -23.37 -11.11
C LYS A 179 8.53 -21.99 -11.77
N VAL A 180 7.43 -21.27 -11.59
CA VAL A 180 7.22 -19.97 -12.22
C VAL A 180 8.18 -18.95 -11.59
N THR A 181 8.93 -18.27 -12.46
CA THR A 181 9.87 -17.21 -12.06
C THR A 181 9.40 -15.82 -12.46
N ASN A 182 8.47 -15.72 -13.41
CA ASN A 182 7.99 -14.45 -13.95
C ASN A 182 6.46 -14.45 -14.06
N MET A 183 5.82 -13.57 -13.29
CA MET A 183 4.38 -13.27 -13.28
C MET A 183 4.09 -11.80 -13.63
N ASN A 184 5.08 -11.09 -14.20
CA ASN A 184 4.95 -9.69 -14.59
C ASN A 184 3.67 -9.48 -15.44
N SER A 185 2.85 -8.51 -15.05
CA SER A 185 1.60 -8.16 -15.76
C SER A 185 0.61 -9.30 -15.98
N MET A 186 0.70 -10.41 -15.23
CA MET A 186 -0.14 -11.60 -15.49
C MET A 186 -1.64 -11.28 -15.54
N PHE A 187 -2.11 -10.32 -14.74
CA PHE A 187 -3.51 -9.89 -14.65
C PHE A 187 -3.71 -8.39 -14.91
N SER A 188 -2.78 -7.69 -15.58
CA SER A 188 -2.91 -6.24 -15.79
C SER A 188 -3.96 -5.85 -16.84
N VAL A 189 -4.41 -4.60 -16.80
CA VAL A 189 -5.28 -3.95 -17.80
C VAL A 189 -6.68 -4.57 -17.85
N ASN A 190 -7.15 -5.11 -16.72
CA ASN A 190 -8.47 -5.71 -16.56
C ASN A 190 -9.42 -4.71 -15.89
N ASP A 191 -10.01 -3.80 -16.65
CA ASP A 191 -10.89 -2.72 -16.14
C ASP A 191 -12.12 -3.23 -15.35
N ASN A 192 -12.57 -4.46 -15.61
CA ASN A 192 -13.71 -5.07 -14.90
C ASN A 192 -13.24 -5.87 -13.69
N PRO A 193 -13.99 -5.85 -12.56
CA PRO A 193 -13.78 -6.80 -11.45
C PRO A 193 -13.80 -8.25 -11.93
N ILE A 194 -12.79 -9.03 -11.54
CA ILE A 194 -12.68 -10.47 -11.83
C ILE A 194 -12.45 -11.21 -10.51
N LYS A 195 -13.08 -12.37 -10.36
CA LYS A 195 -12.74 -13.34 -9.31
C LYS A 195 -11.62 -14.25 -9.77
N ILE A 196 -10.52 -14.30 -9.03
CA ILE A 196 -9.41 -15.22 -9.31
C ILE A 196 -9.40 -16.32 -8.25
N ILE A 197 -9.43 -17.58 -8.71
CA ILE A 197 -9.36 -18.77 -7.85
C ILE A 197 -8.03 -19.46 -8.11
N GLY A 198 -7.27 -19.78 -7.07
CA GLY A 198 -5.99 -20.44 -7.26
C GLY A 198 -5.21 -20.71 -5.97
N ASN A 199 -4.27 -21.66 -6.06
CA ASN A 199 -3.33 -22.00 -4.99
C ASN A 199 -1.90 -21.87 -5.50
N PHE A 200 -1.42 -20.64 -5.61
CA PHE A 200 -0.12 -20.34 -6.21
C PHE A 200 1.02 -20.58 -5.21
N ASN A 201 2.03 -21.32 -5.68
CA ASN A 201 3.34 -21.35 -5.06
C ASN A 201 4.23 -20.28 -5.71
N THR A 202 4.56 -19.22 -4.95
CA THR A 202 5.36 -18.09 -5.43
C THR A 202 6.83 -18.17 -5.02
N SER A 203 7.27 -19.25 -4.36
CA SER A 203 8.62 -19.38 -3.75
C SER A 203 9.79 -19.31 -4.75
N GLN A 204 9.53 -19.34 -6.05
CA GLN A 204 10.53 -19.17 -7.12
C GLN A 204 10.32 -17.89 -7.94
N VAL A 205 9.25 -17.14 -7.69
CA VAL A 205 8.90 -15.94 -8.45
C VAL A 205 9.91 -14.84 -8.14
N LYS A 206 10.46 -14.25 -9.20
CA LYS A 206 11.43 -13.16 -9.14
C LYS A 206 10.83 -11.82 -9.58
N ASN A 207 9.85 -11.85 -10.48
CA ASN A 207 9.25 -10.65 -11.05
C ASN A 207 7.72 -10.72 -10.96
N MET A 208 7.14 -9.76 -10.22
CA MET A 208 5.70 -9.51 -10.09
C MET A 208 5.32 -8.10 -10.55
N GLY A 209 6.21 -7.38 -11.24
CA GLY A 209 5.95 -6.00 -11.68
C GLY A 209 4.63 -5.93 -12.45
N SER A 210 3.86 -4.85 -12.25
CA SER A 210 2.61 -4.58 -12.95
C SER A 210 1.54 -5.68 -12.85
N MET A 211 1.67 -6.70 -11.99
CA MET A 211 0.78 -7.88 -12.03
C MET A 211 -0.70 -7.53 -11.89
N PHE A 212 -1.03 -6.51 -11.09
CA PHE A 212 -2.38 -5.97 -10.87
C PHE A 212 -2.48 -4.48 -11.25
N SER A 213 -1.72 -4.04 -12.26
CA SER A 213 -1.81 -2.68 -12.77
C SER A 213 -3.03 -2.49 -13.66
N GLU A 214 -3.69 -1.33 -13.57
CA GLU A 214 -4.85 -0.97 -14.41
C GLU A 214 -5.97 -2.03 -14.29
N THR A 215 -6.29 -2.45 -13.07
CA THR A 215 -7.33 -3.44 -12.80
C THR A 215 -8.56 -2.84 -12.12
N GLY A 216 -9.73 -3.46 -12.29
CA GLY A 216 -10.91 -3.27 -11.46
C GLY A 216 -10.69 -3.74 -10.02
N ASN A 217 -11.72 -3.61 -9.18
CA ASN A 217 -11.69 -4.12 -7.81
C ASN A 217 -11.88 -5.65 -7.80
N PHE A 218 -10.78 -6.40 -7.92
CA PHE A 218 -10.79 -7.86 -8.02
C PHE A 218 -11.27 -8.57 -6.74
N ASP A 219 -11.90 -9.72 -6.91
CA ASP A 219 -12.16 -10.68 -5.83
C ASP A 219 -11.02 -11.70 -5.78
N LEU A 220 -10.16 -11.57 -4.77
CA LEU A 220 -9.02 -12.46 -4.51
C LEU A 220 -9.25 -13.36 -3.30
N SER A 221 -10.49 -13.48 -2.80
CA SER A 221 -10.80 -14.24 -1.58
C SER A 221 -10.50 -15.74 -1.68
N GLU A 222 -10.52 -16.29 -2.89
CA GLU A 222 -10.17 -17.69 -3.19
C GLU A 222 -8.80 -17.84 -3.88
N LEU A 223 -7.99 -16.78 -3.82
CA LEU A 223 -6.57 -16.82 -4.13
C LEU A 223 -5.83 -16.84 -2.80
N ASN A 224 -4.91 -17.79 -2.63
CA ASN A 224 -4.05 -17.89 -1.45
C ASN A 224 -3.01 -16.73 -1.32
N ILE A 225 -3.37 -15.53 -1.73
CA ILE A 225 -2.49 -14.36 -1.90
C ILE A 225 -1.84 -13.89 -0.60
N ALA A 226 -2.51 -14.09 0.53
CA ALA A 226 -1.96 -13.77 1.85
C ALA A 226 -0.82 -14.71 2.29
N ASP A 227 -0.73 -15.90 1.70
CA ASP A 227 0.25 -16.96 2.04
C ASP A 227 1.42 -17.03 1.04
N TRP A 228 1.48 -16.12 0.08
CA TRP A 228 2.52 -16.10 -0.94
C TRP A 228 3.92 -15.90 -0.33
N ASP A 229 4.83 -16.83 -0.61
CA ASP A 229 6.26 -16.64 -0.36
C ASP A 229 6.85 -15.68 -1.41
N THR A 230 7.05 -14.42 -1.02
CA THR A 230 7.63 -13.38 -1.88
C THR A 230 9.12 -13.15 -1.61
N SER A 231 9.78 -13.99 -0.80
CA SER A 231 11.17 -13.78 -0.33
C SER A 231 12.22 -13.69 -1.45
N LYS A 232 11.90 -14.21 -2.65
CA LYS A 232 12.76 -14.15 -3.85
C LYS A 232 12.34 -13.11 -4.88
N VAL A 233 11.25 -12.38 -4.64
CA VAL A 233 10.79 -11.33 -5.54
C VAL A 233 11.80 -10.19 -5.51
N THR A 234 12.17 -9.72 -6.70
CA THR A 234 13.16 -8.65 -6.91
C THR A 234 12.54 -7.40 -7.51
N ALA A 235 11.36 -7.52 -8.14
CA ALA A 235 10.66 -6.41 -8.79
C ALA A 235 9.14 -6.48 -8.53
N VAL A 236 8.61 -5.37 -7.99
CA VAL A 236 7.18 -5.09 -7.77
C VAL A 236 6.80 -3.70 -8.30
N ASN A 237 7.58 -3.18 -9.26
CA ASN A 237 7.30 -1.89 -9.88
C ASN A 237 5.91 -1.92 -10.52
N MET A 238 5.16 -0.83 -10.37
CA MET A 238 3.80 -0.68 -10.91
C MET A 238 2.79 -1.75 -10.46
N LEU A 239 3.07 -2.53 -9.40
CA LEU A 239 2.28 -3.72 -9.04
C LEU A 239 0.77 -3.46 -8.99
N PHE A 240 0.35 -2.35 -8.40
CA PHE A 240 -1.04 -1.90 -8.27
C PHE A 240 -1.27 -0.53 -8.93
N MET A 241 -0.42 -0.12 -9.88
CA MET A 241 -0.53 1.20 -10.51
C MET A 241 -1.86 1.34 -11.24
N ASN A 242 -2.60 2.42 -11.00
CA ASN A 242 -3.96 2.66 -11.53
C ASN A 242 -4.97 1.54 -11.20
N SER A 243 -4.78 0.80 -10.12
CA SER A 243 -5.71 -0.26 -9.69
C SER A 243 -6.90 0.30 -8.91
N ASP A 244 -8.09 -0.23 -9.16
CA ASP A 244 -9.32 0.05 -8.42
C ASP A 244 -9.48 -0.81 -7.16
N MET A 245 -8.50 -1.67 -6.84
CA MET A 245 -8.50 -2.49 -5.63
C MET A 245 -8.41 -1.62 -4.37
N GLN A 246 -9.38 -1.78 -3.47
CA GLN A 246 -9.47 -0.98 -2.24
C GLN A 246 -8.82 -1.66 -1.03
N ASN A 247 -9.02 -2.97 -0.87
CA ASN A 247 -8.47 -3.75 0.24
C ASN A 247 -7.21 -4.51 -0.21
N LEU A 248 -6.07 -4.17 0.40
CA LEU A 248 -4.78 -4.82 0.18
C LEU A 248 -4.19 -5.36 1.49
N ASP A 249 -5.00 -5.73 2.49
CA ASP A 249 -4.53 -6.13 3.84
C ASP A 249 -3.59 -7.35 3.82
N PHE A 250 -3.64 -8.16 2.76
CA PHE A 250 -2.75 -9.30 2.56
C PHE A 250 -1.29 -8.90 2.35
N VAL A 251 -1.00 -7.67 1.88
CA VAL A 251 0.37 -7.25 1.54
C VAL A 251 1.28 -7.16 2.76
N LYS A 252 0.73 -7.02 3.97
CA LYS A 252 1.50 -6.98 5.23
C LYS A 252 2.24 -8.29 5.53
N ASN A 253 1.79 -9.40 4.92
CA ASN A 253 2.37 -10.72 5.10
C ASN A 253 3.55 -10.98 4.15
N TRP A 254 3.71 -10.16 3.11
CA TRP A 254 4.71 -10.39 2.09
C TRP A 254 6.12 -9.94 2.53
N ASP A 255 7.11 -10.80 2.30
CA ASP A 255 8.52 -10.46 2.45
C ASP A 255 9.03 -9.65 1.24
N MET A 256 9.30 -8.37 1.46
CA MET A 256 9.84 -7.45 0.46
C MET A 256 11.36 -7.26 0.55
N SER A 257 12.05 -8.02 1.39
CA SER A 257 13.47 -7.80 1.72
C SER A 257 14.46 -8.06 0.56
N SER A 258 14.02 -8.71 -0.51
CA SER A 258 14.80 -8.97 -1.73
C SER A 258 14.48 -8.00 -2.88
N VAL A 259 13.44 -7.18 -2.75
CA VAL A 259 12.98 -6.29 -3.81
C VAL A 259 13.92 -5.11 -3.97
N THR A 260 14.30 -4.82 -5.21
CA THR A 260 15.14 -3.67 -5.57
C THR A 260 14.37 -2.61 -6.36
N ASN A 261 13.21 -2.94 -6.95
CA ASN A 261 12.40 -2.01 -7.72
C ASN A 261 10.95 -1.94 -7.21
N PHE A 262 10.63 -0.81 -6.58
CA PHE A 262 9.29 -0.42 -6.06
C PHE A 262 8.70 0.77 -6.82
N GLY A 263 9.30 1.17 -7.95
CA GLY A 263 8.84 2.35 -8.67
C GLY A 263 7.37 2.22 -9.05
N ASN A 264 6.56 3.23 -8.75
CA ASN A 264 5.13 3.27 -9.04
C ASN A 264 4.26 2.16 -8.40
N THR A 265 4.71 1.43 -7.38
CA THR A 265 3.98 0.25 -6.85
C THR A 265 2.49 0.52 -6.55
N PHE A 266 2.14 1.64 -5.92
CA PHE A 266 0.76 2.01 -5.61
C PHE A 266 0.28 3.27 -6.34
N ASN A 267 1.01 3.73 -7.36
CA ASN A 267 0.75 5.00 -8.04
C ASN A 267 -0.70 5.04 -8.60
N ASN A 268 -1.45 6.09 -8.26
CA ASN A 268 -2.84 6.30 -8.65
C ASN A 268 -3.80 5.13 -8.30
N SER A 269 -3.44 4.28 -7.33
CA SER A 269 -4.34 3.21 -6.87
C SER A 269 -5.47 3.75 -5.98
N LYS A 270 -6.60 3.05 -5.95
CA LYS A 270 -7.76 3.33 -5.09
C LYS A 270 -7.67 2.63 -3.73
N VAL A 271 -6.48 2.19 -3.32
CA VAL A 271 -6.28 1.57 -2.01
C VAL A 271 -6.70 2.54 -0.90
N VAL A 272 -7.48 2.05 0.06
CA VAL A 272 -8.00 2.88 1.16
C VAL A 272 -7.16 2.75 2.43
N LYS A 273 -6.53 1.58 2.61
CA LYS A 273 -5.71 1.25 3.77
C LYS A 273 -4.49 0.42 3.36
N LEU A 274 -3.33 0.73 3.94
CA LEU A 274 -2.09 -0.01 3.73
C LEU A 274 -1.38 -0.30 5.05
N ASP A 275 -1.03 -1.57 5.28
CA ASP A 275 -0.10 -1.95 6.33
C ASP A 275 1.22 -2.42 5.72
N LEU A 276 2.23 -1.57 5.81
CA LEU A 276 3.59 -1.79 5.32
C LEU A 276 4.57 -1.96 6.49
N SER A 277 4.10 -2.25 7.71
CA SER A 277 4.93 -2.35 8.92
C SER A 277 6.06 -3.39 8.80
N ASN A 278 5.80 -4.48 8.08
CA ASN A 278 6.77 -5.57 7.85
C ASN A 278 7.62 -5.38 6.58
N TRP A 279 7.33 -4.37 5.76
CA TRP A 279 8.04 -4.20 4.49
C TRP A 279 9.47 -3.72 4.72
N ASN A 280 10.45 -4.48 4.20
CA ASN A 280 11.85 -4.07 4.20
C ASN A 280 12.24 -3.54 2.81
N THR A 281 12.25 -2.22 2.66
CA THR A 281 12.52 -1.56 1.37
C THR A 281 13.97 -1.12 1.21
N ARG A 282 14.87 -1.49 2.13
CA ARG A 282 16.24 -0.96 2.18
C ARG A 282 17.11 -1.31 0.97
N LYS A 283 16.78 -2.38 0.25
CA LYS A 283 17.47 -2.77 -0.99
C LYS A 283 16.95 -2.03 -2.22
N ALA A 284 15.95 -1.16 -2.10
CA ALA A 284 15.40 -0.42 -3.21
C ALA A 284 16.48 0.44 -3.89
N SER A 285 16.74 0.14 -5.17
CA SER A 285 17.49 1.01 -6.08
C SER A 285 16.55 1.96 -6.85
N SER A 286 15.25 1.66 -6.87
CA SER A 286 14.20 2.46 -7.52
C SER A 286 12.93 2.45 -6.65
N MET A 287 12.41 3.63 -6.35
CA MET A 287 11.23 3.84 -5.51
C MET A 287 10.48 5.14 -5.87
N ASP A 288 10.76 5.74 -7.03
CA ASP A 288 10.06 6.94 -7.45
C ASP A 288 8.57 6.65 -7.65
N PHE A 289 7.74 7.61 -7.24
CA PHE A 289 6.28 7.57 -7.37
C PHE A 289 5.58 6.39 -6.67
N PHE A 290 6.15 5.86 -5.59
CA PHE A 290 5.67 4.70 -4.83
C PHE A 290 4.21 4.81 -4.37
N LEU A 291 3.82 5.95 -3.79
CA LEU A 291 2.47 6.22 -3.24
C LEU A 291 1.76 7.40 -3.92
N ASN A 292 2.31 7.90 -5.04
CA ASN A 292 1.78 9.12 -5.65
C ASN A 292 0.35 8.91 -6.14
N GLY A 293 -0.55 9.86 -5.85
CA GLY A 293 -1.92 9.83 -6.38
C GLY A 293 -2.86 8.81 -5.72
N THR A 294 -2.50 8.21 -4.57
CA THR A 294 -3.37 7.30 -3.81
C THR A 294 -4.55 8.03 -3.13
N SER A 295 -5.42 8.69 -3.89
CA SER A 295 -6.37 9.71 -3.42
C SER A 295 -7.37 9.25 -2.34
N GLN A 296 -7.53 7.94 -2.14
CA GLN A 296 -8.44 7.34 -1.18
C GLN A 296 -7.73 6.74 0.05
N LEU A 297 -6.39 6.75 0.06
CA LEU A 297 -5.60 6.20 1.16
C LEU A 297 -5.76 7.10 2.39
N TRP A 298 -6.54 6.63 3.36
CA TRP A 298 -6.82 7.35 4.60
C TRP A 298 -6.13 6.75 5.81
N SER A 299 -5.62 5.51 5.72
CA SER A 299 -4.90 4.82 6.79
C SER A 299 -3.65 4.14 6.27
N ILE A 300 -2.49 4.42 6.87
CA ILE A 300 -1.22 3.78 6.52
C ILE A 300 -0.42 3.42 7.76
N THR A 301 0.09 2.19 7.82
CA THR A 301 1.04 1.75 8.84
C THR A 301 2.42 1.55 8.22
N LEU A 302 3.43 2.17 8.81
CA LEU A 302 4.82 2.11 8.37
C LEU A 302 5.69 1.55 9.49
N GLY A 303 6.78 0.87 9.14
CA GLY A 303 7.66 0.20 10.11
C GLY A 303 9.13 0.60 9.98
N PRO A 304 10.00 0.07 10.87
CA PRO A 304 11.40 0.48 11.00
C PRO A 304 12.28 0.21 9.78
N ASN A 305 11.86 -0.73 8.92
CA ASN A 305 12.57 -1.09 7.70
C ASN A 305 11.89 -0.52 6.44
N THR A 306 10.77 0.19 6.61
CA THR A 306 10.01 0.83 5.54
C THR A 306 10.61 2.21 5.27
N VAL A 307 11.62 2.25 4.40
CA VAL A 307 12.30 3.50 4.02
C VAL A 307 11.81 3.94 2.64
N ILE A 308 11.18 5.11 2.57
CA ILE A 308 10.62 5.69 1.35
C ILE A 308 11.59 6.74 0.80
N LYS A 309 12.27 6.43 -0.31
CA LYS A 309 13.29 7.29 -0.93
C LYS A 309 12.91 7.70 -2.35
N GLY A 310 13.51 8.78 -2.84
CA GLY A 310 13.29 9.27 -4.20
C GLY A 310 12.13 10.25 -4.28
N ASN A 311 11.61 10.45 -5.49
CA ASN A 311 10.58 11.43 -5.78
C ASN A 311 9.19 10.87 -5.42
N ASN A 312 8.82 11.00 -4.15
CA ASN A 312 7.55 10.54 -3.61
C ASN A 312 6.71 11.69 -3.06
N THR A 313 5.40 11.57 -3.22
CA THR A 313 4.40 12.41 -2.55
C THR A 313 3.39 11.50 -1.88
N PHE A 314 2.90 11.90 -0.72
CA PHE A 314 1.69 11.32 -0.14
C PHE A 314 0.46 12.00 -0.73
N THR A 315 -0.68 11.33 -0.60
CA THR A 315 -1.98 11.91 -0.90
C THR A 315 -2.26 13.09 0.00
N GLU A 316 -2.49 14.24 -0.61
CA GLU A 316 -3.14 15.36 0.07
C GLU A 316 -4.66 15.14 0.04
N HIS A 317 -5.31 15.46 1.15
CA HIS A 317 -6.76 15.44 1.31
C HIS A 317 -7.20 16.79 1.88
N GLU A 318 -8.49 17.08 1.82
CA GLU A 318 -9.04 18.36 2.26
C GLU A 318 -10.05 18.14 3.39
N GLN A 319 -10.35 19.20 4.13
CA GLN A 319 -11.46 19.18 5.08
C GLN A 319 -12.76 18.82 4.35
N GLY A 320 -13.48 17.82 4.86
CA GLY A 320 -14.70 17.28 4.30
C GLY A 320 -14.49 16.09 3.35
N SER A 321 -13.23 15.69 3.05
CA SER A 321 -12.97 14.46 2.30
C SER A 321 -13.59 13.25 3.01
N VAL A 322 -14.30 12.41 2.25
CA VAL A 322 -14.97 11.21 2.79
C VAL A 322 -13.95 10.12 3.04
N ILE A 323 -13.99 9.53 4.24
CA ILE A 323 -13.20 8.35 4.58
C ILE A 323 -13.96 7.11 4.10
N ILE A 324 -13.35 6.38 3.17
CA ILE A 324 -13.93 5.15 2.63
C ILE A 324 -13.50 3.99 3.53
N ASP A 325 -14.35 3.67 4.50
CA ASP A 325 -14.23 2.52 5.38
C ASP A 325 -15.55 1.74 5.34
N ALA A 326 -15.50 0.51 4.80
CA ALA A 326 -16.67 -0.33 4.64
C ALA A 326 -17.27 -0.75 5.99
N ASP A 327 -16.45 -0.86 7.03
CA ASP A 327 -16.86 -1.28 8.36
C ASP A 327 -17.37 -0.11 9.22
N HIS A 328 -16.95 1.12 8.90
CA HIS A 328 -17.28 2.34 9.64
C HIS A 328 -17.69 3.50 8.71
N PRO A 329 -18.89 3.47 8.12
CA PRO A 329 -19.35 4.53 7.24
C PRO A 329 -19.63 5.84 7.99
N GLY A 330 -19.46 6.97 7.30
CA GLY A 330 -19.90 8.30 7.79
C GLY A 330 -18.80 9.18 8.36
N TYR A 331 -17.54 8.73 8.36
CA TYR A 331 -16.40 9.54 8.75
C TYR A 331 -15.95 10.47 7.61
N THR A 332 -15.51 11.67 7.99
CA THR A 332 -14.88 12.63 7.08
C THR A 332 -13.63 13.20 7.71
N ALA A 333 -12.65 13.57 6.89
CA ALA A 333 -11.50 14.31 7.36
C ALA A 333 -11.94 15.70 7.81
N ILE A 334 -11.54 16.12 9.01
CA ILE A 334 -11.88 17.45 9.53
C ILE A 334 -10.79 18.50 9.22
N SER A 335 -9.70 18.05 8.58
CA SER A 335 -8.52 18.84 8.24
C SER A 335 -7.76 18.19 7.09
N PRO A 336 -6.73 18.85 6.52
CA PRO A 336 -5.79 18.22 5.59
C PRO A 336 -4.64 17.46 6.30
N LYS A 337 -4.71 17.27 7.62
CA LYS A 337 -3.63 16.67 8.43
C LYS A 337 -3.85 15.18 8.59
N TRP A 338 -2.74 14.46 8.62
CA TRP A 338 -2.67 13.12 9.17
C TRP A 338 -2.55 13.18 10.69
N GLN A 339 -2.99 12.13 11.38
CA GLN A 339 -2.87 11.98 12.82
C GLN A 339 -2.35 10.59 13.16
N GLU A 340 -1.34 10.52 14.02
CA GLU A 340 -0.80 9.26 14.53
C GLU A 340 -1.84 8.56 15.43
N VAL A 341 -2.00 7.25 15.26
CA VAL A 341 -2.74 6.39 16.18
C VAL A 341 -1.82 6.02 17.34
N SER A 342 -1.83 6.84 18.40
CA SER A 342 -1.05 6.58 19.61
C SER A 342 -1.69 5.46 20.44
N ALA A 343 -1.36 4.21 20.12
CA ALA A 343 -1.88 3.03 20.81
C ALA A 343 -1.55 3.04 22.32
N ASP A 344 -0.36 3.54 22.70
CA ASP A 344 0.08 3.67 24.10
C ASP A 344 -0.84 4.60 24.92
N ASN A 345 -1.49 5.56 24.26
CA ASN A 345 -2.45 6.47 24.88
C ASN A 345 -3.90 6.00 24.69
N GLY A 346 -4.14 4.77 24.21
CA GLY A 346 -5.46 4.21 23.95
C GLY A 346 -6.12 4.72 22.67
N GLY A 347 -5.35 5.28 21.73
CA GLY A 347 -5.84 5.74 20.44
C GLY A 347 -6.25 4.58 19.53
N THR A 348 -7.27 4.81 18.71
CA THR A 348 -7.72 3.88 17.66
C THR A 348 -7.72 4.58 16.30
N GLU A 349 -7.92 3.85 15.20
CA GLU A 349 -7.98 4.45 13.86
C GLU A 349 -9.08 5.52 13.73
N HIS A 350 -10.23 5.30 14.37
CA HIS A 350 -11.37 6.24 14.35
C HIS A 350 -11.42 7.18 15.57
N LYS A 351 -10.45 7.06 16.48
CA LYS A 351 -10.22 7.97 17.60
C LYS A 351 -8.71 8.15 17.81
N PRO A 352 -7.99 8.72 16.83
CA PRO A 352 -6.55 8.90 16.95
C PRO A 352 -6.23 9.91 18.05
N LEU A 353 -5.22 9.60 18.86
CA LEU A 353 -4.77 10.41 20.00
C LEU A 353 -3.30 10.85 19.88
N GLY A 354 -2.62 10.50 18.80
CA GLY A 354 -1.24 10.90 18.53
C GLY A 354 -1.15 12.24 17.82
N ASP A 355 0.08 12.60 17.47
CA ASP A 355 0.42 13.91 16.91
C ASP A 355 -0.10 14.10 15.49
N LEU A 356 -0.25 15.37 15.09
CA LEU A 356 -0.64 15.75 13.73
C LEU A 356 0.60 15.86 12.84
N TYR A 357 0.43 15.45 11.59
CA TYR A 357 1.47 15.43 10.57
C TYR A 357 0.97 15.97 9.24
N ASP A 358 1.83 16.70 8.53
CA ASP A 358 1.72 16.88 7.09
C ASP A 358 2.26 15.66 6.34
N SER A 359 1.74 15.43 5.15
CA SER A 359 2.21 14.43 4.17
C SER A 359 3.75 14.46 3.99
N LYS A 360 4.36 15.65 4.00
CA LYS A 360 5.81 15.84 3.88
C LYS A 360 6.58 15.45 5.15
N GLU A 361 6.01 15.64 6.33
CA GLU A 361 6.65 15.27 7.59
C GLU A 361 6.75 13.75 7.69
N ILE A 362 5.68 13.02 7.34
CA ILE A 362 5.70 11.56 7.26
C ILE A 362 6.78 11.08 6.27
N LEU A 363 6.86 11.66 5.08
CA LEU A 363 7.90 11.30 4.11
C LEU A 363 9.31 11.55 4.63
N ASN A 364 9.53 12.68 5.29
CA ASN A 364 10.84 13.03 5.85
C ASN A 364 11.23 12.05 6.96
N ASP A 365 10.32 11.73 7.88
CA ASP A 365 10.55 10.78 8.96
C ASP A 365 10.94 9.39 8.44
N TYR A 366 10.23 8.93 7.39
CA TYR A 366 10.46 7.61 6.77
C TYR A 366 11.44 7.66 5.58
N SER A 367 12.15 8.77 5.36
CA SER A 367 13.26 8.83 4.39
C SER A 367 14.54 8.19 4.93
N VAL A 368 14.60 7.98 6.24
CA VAL A 368 15.68 7.35 7.00
C VAL A 368 15.20 6.09 7.72
N GLN A 369 16.12 5.24 8.15
CA GLN A 369 15.80 3.99 8.83
C GLN A 369 15.57 4.17 10.33
N GLY A 370 14.82 3.24 10.94
CA GLY A 370 14.74 3.10 12.39
C GLY A 370 13.60 3.85 13.07
N GLN A 371 12.66 4.41 12.32
CA GLN A 371 11.41 4.89 12.90
C GLN A 371 10.64 3.74 13.58
N PRO A 372 9.97 3.95 14.71
CA PRO A 372 9.11 2.93 15.28
C PRO A 372 7.94 2.62 14.33
N ILE A 373 7.24 1.52 14.59
CA ILE A 373 6.00 1.24 13.87
C ILE A 373 4.99 2.34 14.24
N LYS A 374 4.46 3.04 13.24
CA LYS A 374 3.38 4.02 13.43
C LYS A 374 2.28 3.81 12.40
N THR A 375 1.04 4.01 12.86
CA THR A 375 -0.13 4.11 12.01
C THR A 375 -0.55 5.57 11.93
N PHE A 376 -0.76 6.07 10.73
CA PHE A 376 -1.28 7.41 10.46
C PHE A 376 -2.64 7.28 9.79
N VAL A 377 -3.60 8.06 10.28
CA VAL A 377 -4.93 8.17 9.69
C VAL A 377 -5.20 9.62 9.30
N TRP A 378 -6.11 9.89 8.37
CA TRP A 378 -6.63 11.26 8.21
C TRP A 378 -7.23 11.73 9.55
N GLN A 379 -7.04 13.00 9.90
CA GLN A 379 -7.59 13.52 11.15
C GLN A 379 -9.12 13.53 11.09
N GLN A 380 -9.75 12.81 12.01
CA GLN A 380 -11.21 12.59 12.03
C GLN A 380 -11.93 13.33 13.16
N GLN A 381 -11.17 13.89 14.10
CA GLN A 381 -11.72 14.55 15.29
C GLN A 381 -10.82 15.71 15.74
N GLU A 382 -11.39 16.61 16.54
CA GLU A 382 -10.61 17.70 17.12
C GLU A 382 -9.41 17.14 17.88
N TYR A 383 -8.22 17.61 17.50
CA TYR A 383 -7.00 17.26 18.19
C TYR A 383 -6.75 18.30 19.26
N ARG A 384 -6.45 17.86 20.48
CA ARG A 384 -6.02 18.72 21.58
C ARG A 384 -4.95 18.00 22.37
N ARG A 385 -3.75 18.57 22.38
CA ARG A 385 -2.65 18.15 23.23
C ARG A 385 -2.22 19.31 24.09
N MET A 386 -2.09 19.06 25.38
CA MET A 386 -1.55 20.00 26.34
C MET A 386 -0.43 19.33 27.12
N SER A 387 0.65 20.07 27.34
CA SER A 387 1.69 19.67 28.26
C SER A 387 1.94 20.78 29.27
N LEU A 388 2.20 20.37 30.51
CA LEU A 388 2.59 21.23 31.60
C LEU A 388 3.98 20.80 32.06
N SER A 389 4.94 21.72 32.04
CA SER A 389 6.27 21.54 32.60
C SER A 389 6.44 22.51 33.76
N VAL A 390 6.66 21.96 34.95
CA VAL A 390 6.85 22.73 36.19
C VAL A 390 8.25 22.43 36.74
N PRO A 391 9.08 23.46 37.01
CA PRO A 391 10.36 23.25 37.70
C PRO A 391 10.14 23.04 39.20
N ASP A 392 11.06 22.32 39.85
CA ASP A 392 11.13 22.28 41.32
C ASP A 392 11.26 23.69 41.89
N ILE A 393 10.63 23.98 43.02
CA ILE A 393 10.70 25.30 43.66
C ILE A 393 11.61 25.22 44.89
N ASP A 394 12.79 25.84 44.78
CA ASP A 394 13.78 25.91 45.86
C ASP A 394 13.93 27.36 46.33
N PHE A 395 13.84 27.60 47.64
CA PHE A 395 14.12 28.91 48.26
C PHE A 395 15.55 29.00 48.83
N GLY A 396 16.30 27.91 48.83
CA GLY A 396 17.62 27.82 49.43
C GLY A 396 17.59 27.98 50.95
N THR A 397 18.72 28.41 51.51
CA THR A 397 18.86 28.65 52.96
C THR A 397 18.38 30.06 53.32
N ILE A 398 17.41 30.15 54.23
CA ILE A 398 16.81 31.41 54.69
C ILE A 398 17.17 31.68 56.16
N GLY A 399 17.44 32.94 56.51
CA GLY A 399 18.00 33.34 57.81
C GLY A 399 17.04 33.47 59.00
N GLY A 400 15.84 32.88 58.95
CA GLY A 400 14.88 32.89 60.07
C GLY A 400 14.28 34.27 60.41
N PHE A 401 14.51 35.30 59.60
CA PHE A 401 13.94 36.63 59.79
C PHE A 401 12.58 36.77 59.10
N GLU A 402 11.71 37.59 59.68
CA GLU A 402 10.44 37.98 59.07
C GLU A 402 10.66 38.63 57.71
N GLY A 403 9.91 38.19 56.70
CA GLY A 403 10.03 38.72 55.35
C GLY A 403 9.49 37.79 54.27
N VAL A 404 9.50 38.31 53.03
CA VAL A 404 9.08 37.57 51.83
C VAL A 404 10.30 37.25 50.98
N TYR A 405 10.55 35.97 50.80
CA TYR A 405 11.70 35.42 50.09
C TYR A 405 11.30 34.91 48.71
N GLN A 406 12.25 35.02 47.79
CA GLN A 406 12.10 34.65 46.40
C GLN A 406 12.67 33.25 46.21
N ARG A 407 12.12 32.50 45.26
CA ARG A 407 12.75 31.27 44.79
C ARG A 407 14.16 31.56 44.25
N LYS A 408 15.04 30.59 44.40
CA LYS A 408 16.43 30.61 43.95
C LYS A 408 16.54 30.45 42.44
N ASN A 409 15.68 29.64 41.83
CA ASN A 409 15.61 29.44 40.38
C ASN A 409 14.57 30.37 39.75
N ASN A 410 14.77 30.70 38.47
CA ASN A 410 13.85 31.56 37.72
C ASN A 410 13.17 30.83 36.55
N ASP A 411 13.25 29.50 36.52
CA ASP A 411 12.68 28.69 35.44
C ASP A 411 11.16 28.89 35.36
N PRO A 412 10.59 29.07 34.15
CA PRO A 412 9.17 29.30 34.00
C PRO A 412 8.36 28.03 34.26
N VAL A 413 7.10 28.19 34.65
CA VAL A 413 6.10 27.15 34.40
C VAL A 413 5.69 27.27 32.94
N THR A 414 5.89 26.21 32.17
CA THR A 414 5.63 26.20 30.74
C THR A 414 4.38 25.38 30.47
N ILE A 415 3.42 26.00 29.81
CA ILE A 415 2.21 25.34 29.31
C ILE A 415 2.29 25.37 27.78
N THR A 416 2.32 24.21 27.14
CA THR A 416 2.28 24.14 25.68
C THR A 416 0.95 23.52 25.26
N LYS A 417 0.27 24.18 24.32
CA LYS A 417 -0.97 23.68 23.72
C LYS A 417 -0.83 23.54 22.22
N TYR A 418 -1.36 22.43 21.71
CA TYR A 418 -1.64 22.21 20.30
C TYR A 418 -3.10 21.79 20.15
N SER A 419 -3.88 22.51 19.36
CA SER A 419 -5.28 22.21 19.09
C SER A 419 -5.63 22.40 17.62
N TYR A 420 -6.48 21.56 17.06
CA TYR A 420 -6.94 21.70 15.67
C TYR A 420 -8.38 21.18 15.53
N PRO A 421 -9.29 21.88 14.81
CA PRO A 421 -9.13 23.20 14.22
C PRO A 421 -9.15 24.28 15.30
N THR A 422 -8.30 25.30 15.14
CA THR A 422 -7.95 26.29 16.17
C THR A 422 -9.17 26.87 16.87
N THR A 423 -9.34 26.53 18.15
CA THR A 423 -10.16 27.30 19.08
C THR A 423 -9.30 27.71 20.26
N ASP A 424 -9.29 29.02 20.46
CA ASP A 424 -8.90 29.62 21.72
C ASP A 424 -9.79 29.04 22.82
N VAL A 425 -9.17 28.41 23.81
CA VAL A 425 -9.89 27.80 24.95
C VAL A 425 -9.42 28.50 26.21
N ASN A 426 -10.35 28.74 27.13
CA ASN A 426 -10.04 29.32 28.42
C ASN A 426 -9.47 28.23 29.34
N TYR A 427 -8.36 28.56 29.96
CA TYR A 427 -7.66 27.68 30.89
C TYR A 427 -7.56 28.34 32.25
N LYS A 428 -7.55 27.48 33.26
CA LYS A 428 -7.25 27.85 34.62
C LYS A 428 -6.19 26.89 35.15
N LEU A 429 -5.04 27.44 35.55
CA LEU A 429 -4.00 26.69 36.24
C LEU A 429 -4.13 27.00 37.72
N LEU A 430 -4.40 25.96 38.51
CA LEU A 430 -4.48 26.03 39.96
C LEU A 430 -3.25 25.38 40.58
N VAL A 431 -2.84 25.95 41.71
CA VAL A 431 -1.78 25.41 42.55
C VAL A 431 -2.26 25.34 43.98
N SER A 432 -1.93 24.24 44.65
CA SER A 432 -2.07 24.07 46.08
C SER A 432 -0.88 23.32 46.65
N MET A 433 -0.64 23.47 47.94
CA MET A 433 0.24 22.58 48.67
C MET A 433 -0.52 21.31 49.05
N ALA A 434 0.14 20.15 48.95
CA ALA A 434 -0.38 18.90 49.50
C ALA A 434 -0.52 18.98 51.04
N HIS A 435 0.40 19.69 51.69
CA HIS A 435 0.39 19.99 53.12
C HIS A 435 1.22 21.27 53.40
N PRO A 436 1.05 21.95 54.56
CA PRO A 436 1.95 23.02 54.98
C PRO A 436 3.42 22.57 54.91
N LEU A 437 4.33 23.52 54.67
CA LEU A 437 5.76 23.24 54.69
C LEU A 437 6.13 22.51 55.99
N GLN A 438 6.73 21.33 55.87
CA GLN A 438 6.94 20.44 57.00
C GLN A 438 8.37 19.90 57.00
N THR A 439 8.91 19.70 58.19
CA THR A 439 10.18 19.01 58.43
C THR A 439 10.08 17.53 58.09
N GLU A 440 11.20 16.90 57.75
CA GLU A 440 11.25 15.48 57.37
C GLU A 440 10.67 14.54 58.43
N ASP A 441 10.83 14.87 59.72
CA ASP A 441 10.29 14.12 60.86
C ASP A 441 8.81 14.43 61.15
N GLY A 442 8.22 15.41 60.46
CA GLY A 442 6.85 15.83 60.61
C GLY A 442 6.57 16.72 61.83
N ASN A 443 7.54 16.97 62.71
CA ASN A 443 7.31 17.56 64.03
C ASN A 443 7.08 19.07 63.99
N ASN A 444 7.62 19.75 62.97
CA ASN A 444 7.47 21.19 62.79
C ASN A 444 6.84 21.49 61.43
N THR A 445 5.78 22.31 61.45
CA THR A 445 5.08 22.80 60.26
C THR A 445 5.10 24.33 60.21
N LEU A 446 5.08 24.87 59.00
CA LEU A 446 5.00 26.30 58.71
C LEU A 446 3.73 26.58 57.90
N PRO A 447 2.58 26.74 58.59
CA PRO A 447 1.33 27.12 57.94
C PRO A 447 1.40 28.55 57.38
N GLY A 448 0.60 28.82 56.36
CA GLY A 448 0.45 30.14 55.74
C GLY A 448 1.70 30.68 55.02
N THR A 449 2.76 29.87 54.94
CA THR A 449 4.11 30.35 54.60
C THR A 449 4.38 30.37 53.11
N LEU A 450 3.78 29.47 52.32
CA LEU A 450 3.89 29.54 50.86
C LEU A 450 2.70 30.32 50.30
N ILE A 451 2.99 31.37 49.54
CA ILE A 451 2.01 32.27 48.96
C ILE A 451 2.20 32.37 47.45
N PHE A 452 1.13 32.68 46.73
CA PHE A 452 1.18 33.22 45.38
C PHE A 452 0.91 34.72 45.42
N ARG A 453 1.82 35.49 44.82
CA ARG A 453 1.68 36.94 44.64
C ARG A 453 1.32 37.25 43.20
N ASP A 454 0.17 37.91 43.00
CA ASP A 454 -0.31 38.31 41.68
C ASP A 454 0.40 39.57 41.12
N ASP A 455 0.02 39.99 39.92
CA ASP A 455 0.58 41.17 39.24
C ASP A 455 0.21 42.52 39.90
N LYS A 456 -0.81 42.52 40.75
CA LYS A 456 -1.25 43.66 41.55
C LYS A 456 -0.60 43.69 42.93
N GLY A 457 0.18 42.66 43.29
CA GLY A 457 0.85 42.53 44.58
C GLY A 457 -0.04 41.95 45.68
N ASN A 458 -1.16 41.32 45.35
CA ASN A 458 -2.00 40.62 46.32
C ASN A 458 -1.42 39.24 46.63
N ASP A 459 -1.29 38.94 47.92
CA ASP A 459 -0.79 37.65 48.41
C ASP A 459 -1.95 36.71 48.74
N THR A 460 -1.94 35.51 48.15
CA THR A 460 -2.88 34.44 48.47
C THR A 460 -2.12 33.23 48.99
N SER A 461 -2.55 32.66 50.12
CA SER A 461 -1.94 31.43 50.66
C SER A 461 -2.21 30.23 49.75
N LEU A 462 -1.19 29.40 49.52
CA LEU A 462 -1.29 28.16 48.75
C LEU A 462 -1.76 26.95 49.58
N GLU A 463 -2.20 27.15 50.83
CA GLU A 463 -2.83 26.07 51.62
C GLU A 463 -4.15 25.59 51.01
N ASN A 464 -4.81 26.45 50.23
CA ASN A 464 -5.96 26.08 49.42
C ASN A 464 -5.61 26.16 47.94
N SER A 465 -6.47 25.61 47.09
CA SER A 465 -6.31 25.70 45.63
C SER A 465 -6.47 27.14 45.14
N VAL A 466 -5.38 27.72 44.61
CA VAL A 466 -5.32 29.10 44.13
C VAL A 466 -5.16 29.13 42.61
N PRO A 467 -5.99 29.87 41.86
CA PRO A 467 -5.75 30.12 40.45
C PRO A 467 -4.56 31.06 40.27
N ILE A 468 -3.47 30.55 39.72
CA ILE A 468 -2.26 31.35 39.43
C ILE A 468 -2.23 31.86 37.99
N TYR A 469 -3.09 31.30 37.14
CA TYR A 469 -3.31 31.75 35.77
C TYR A 469 -4.76 31.50 35.36
N THR A 470 -5.37 32.48 34.72
CA THR A 470 -6.65 32.34 34.01
C THR A 470 -6.54 33.13 32.73
N GLY A 471 -6.80 32.48 31.59
CA GLY A 471 -6.69 33.14 30.31
C GLY A 471 -6.80 32.17 29.14
N THR A 472 -6.65 32.73 27.96
CA THR A 472 -6.75 32.00 26.70
C THR A 472 -5.36 31.59 26.23
N ILE A 473 -5.19 30.32 25.86
CA ILE A 473 -3.97 29.82 25.22
C ILE A 473 -4.36 29.29 23.83
N GLY A 474 -3.73 29.85 22.80
CA GLY A 474 -3.83 29.38 21.41
C GLY A 474 -2.90 28.20 21.15
N ASN A 475 -2.51 27.97 19.89
CA ASN A 475 -1.52 26.94 19.53
C ASN A 475 -0.08 27.43 19.76
N GLU A 476 0.23 27.74 21.01
CA GLU A 476 1.54 28.28 21.38
C GLU A 476 2.02 27.75 22.73
N THR A 477 3.30 28.00 23.01
CA THR A 477 3.89 27.76 24.32
C THR A 477 3.77 29.03 25.15
N LYS A 478 3.06 28.93 26.29
CA LYS A 478 2.95 30.00 27.28
C LYS A 478 3.92 29.76 28.43
N ASN A 479 4.84 30.70 28.61
CA ASN A 479 5.73 30.71 29.76
C ASN A 479 5.20 31.65 30.85
N LEU A 480 4.90 31.09 32.02
CA LEU A 480 4.59 31.85 33.22
C LEU A 480 5.90 32.17 33.93
N ILE A 481 6.50 33.31 33.57
CA ILE A 481 7.74 33.80 34.17
C ILE A 481 7.40 34.60 35.42
N TRP A 482 8.05 34.24 36.53
CA TRP A 482 7.96 34.93 37.80
C TRP A 482 9.23 35.74 38.07
N ASP A 483 9.10 36.82 38.83
CA ASP A 483 10.20 37.72 39.18
C ASP A 483 10.17 38.06 40.67
N LYS A 484 10.98 39.04 41.10
CA LYS A 484 11.10 39.43 42.50
C LYS A 484 9.79 39.93 43.14
N LYS A 485 8.78 40.26 42.33
CA LYS A 485 7.52 40.88 42.75
C LYS A 485 6.29 40.04 42.45
N ARG A 486 6.40 38.92 41.73
CA ARG A 486 5.25 38.08 41.32
C ARG A 486 5.62 36.60 41.29
N GLY A 487 4.66 35.72 41.59
CA GLY A 487 4.84 34.26 41.54
C GLY A 487 4.73 33.59 42.91
N ILE A 488 5.26 32.36 43.00
CA ILE A 488 5.29 31.61 44.27
C ILE A 488 6.42 32.15 45.14
N MET A 489 6.08 32.58 46.36
CA MET A 489 7.00 33.19 47.31
C MET A 489 6.86 32.54 48.69
N LEU A 490 7.94 32.63 49.48
CA LEU A 490 7.98 32.15 50.86
C LEU A 490 7.83 33.35 51.79
N ARG A 491 6.73 33.46 52.52
CA ARG A 491 6.49 34.51 53.51
C ARG A 491 6.66 33.95 54.93
N LEU A 492 7.67 34.44 55.64
CA LEU A 492 7.85 34.15 57.06
C LEU A 492 7.32 35.33 57.88
N ASP A 493 6.23 35.10 58.61
CA ASP A 493 5.55 36.11 59.44
C ASP A 493 5.95 36.01 60.94
N ASP A 494 6.73 35.00 61.33
CA ASP A 494 7.23 34.79 62.70
C ASP A 494 8.76 34.81 62.74
N LYS A 495 9.33 35.49 63.74
CA LYS A 495 10.79 35.58 63.98
C LYS A 495 11.37 34.35 64.69
N ASN A 496 10.53 33.39 65.08
CA ASN A 496 10.92 32.20 65.84
C ASN A 496 10.78 30.88 65.06
N VAL A 497 10.97 30.92 63.73
CA VAL A 497 10.99 29.71 62.90
C VAL A 497 12.15 28.81 63.33
N VAL A 498 11.85 27.54 63.62
CA VAL A 498 12.85 26.55 64.02
C VAL A 498 13.77 26.23 62.85
N ASN A 499 15.08 26.12 63.09
CA ASN A 499 16.04 25.71 62.06
C ASN A 499 15.76 24.28 61.60
N GLY A 500 15.59 24.08 60.29
CA GLY A 500 15.36 22.77 59.70
C GLY A 500 15.20 22.83 58.18
N ASN A 501 15.15 21.66 57.55
CA ASN A 501 14.79 21.53 56.14
C ASN A 501 13.28 21.35 56.05
N TYR A 502 12.61 22.26 55.34
CA TYR A 502 11.16 22.22 55.14
C TYR A 502 10.85 21.94 53.67
N SER A 503 9.93 21.01 53.41
CA SER A 503 9.47 20.68 52.06
C SER A 503 7.97 20.46 52.02
N THR A 504 7.41 20.55 50.81
CA THR A 504 6.03 20.17 50.49
C THR A 504 5.96 19.75 49.02
N THR A 505 4.90 19.06 48.63
CA THR A 505 4.58 18.79 47.23
C THR A 505 3.55 19.81 46.75
N LEU A 506 3.79 20.38 45.58
CA LEU A 506 2.79 21.22 44.92
C LEU A 506 1.93 20.37 44.00
N ASN A 507 0.62 20.46 44.21
CA ASN A 507 -0.37 19.87 43.32
C ASN A 507 -0.73 20.92 42.26
N TRP A 508 -0.58 20.54 41.00
CA TRP A 508 -0.89 21.37 39.84
C TRP A 508 -2.13 20.81 39.15
N GLU A 509 -3.13 21.64 38.98
CA GLU A 509 -4.36 21.28 38.27
C GLU A 509 -4.54 22.25 37.12
N LEU A 510 -4.46 21.73 35.89
CA LEU A 510 -4.78 22.49 34.69
C LEU A 510 -6.18 22.07 34.24
N THR A 511 -7.16 22.93 34.45
CA THR A 511 -8.53 22.71 33.97
C THR A 511 -8.76 23.49 32.69
N ASP A 512 -9.32 22.84 31.68
CA ASP A 512 -9.91 23.52 30.54
C ASP A 512 -11.40 23.79 30.81
N SER A 513 -11.90 24.93 30.34
CA SER A 513 -13.34 25.20 30.39
C SER A 513 -13.89 25.13 28.98
N LEU A 514 -14.52 24.00 28.67
CA LEU A 514 -15.58 23.92 27.68
C LEU A 514 -16.92 23.72 28.37
#